data_AF-A0A0A9SLZ8-F1
#
_entry.id   AF-A0A0A9SLZ8-F1
#
_cell.length_a   1.000
_cell.length_b   1.000
_cell.length_c   1.000
_cell.angle_alpha   90.00
_cell.angle_beta   90.00
_cell.angle_gamma   90.00
#
_symmetry.space_group_name_H-M   'P 1'
#
loop_
_entity.id
_entity.type
_entity.pdbx_description
1 polymer ?
#
loop_
_entity_poly.entity_id
_entity_poly.type
_entity_poly.pdbx_seq_one_letter_code
_entity_poly.pdbx_strand_id
1 'polypeptide(L)'
;MARSKGLKASDKLSETPKSCHATPAGREEYWGIEFVSELSNELGSVKKVASIDLDTLKTLISNLSHGLAQLSKLIEKDLPSSDENQNFLQCMRSFQTYASNTMQELKLGEAQVLLNVRELTEYYHGEVGKDESNLLHVFFIMRDFLGLLDRVWREIKGSKHNQPLNLVLPLR
;
A
#
# COMPACT_ATOMS: atom_id res chain seq x y z
N MET A 1 35.47 -45.48 -27.06
CA MET A 1 34.43 -45.61 -28.12
C MET A 1 33.54 -44.39 -28.02
N ALA A 2 33.16 -43.63 -29.04
CA ALA A 2 33.41 -43.66 -30.46
C ALA A 2 33.33 -42.20 -31.00
N ARG A 3 34.07 -41.95 -32.07
CA ARG A 3 34.01 -40.76 -32.93
C ARG A 3 32.64 -40.62 -33.59
N SER A 4 32.19 -39.38 -33.81
CA SER A 4 31.44 -39.04 -35.02
C SER A 4 31.91 -37.70 -35.58
N LYS A 5 32.02 -37.63 -36.92
CA LYS A 5 32.55 -36.52 -37.71
C LYS A 5 31.41 -35.71 -38.32
N GLY A 6 31.48 -34.38 -38.16
CA GLY A 6 31.32 -33.30 -39.15
C GLY A 6 30.07 -33.19 -40.04
N LEU A 7 29.57 -31.94 -40.15
CA LEU A 7 29.12 -31.35 -41.41
C LEU A 7 29.47 -29.85 -41.42
N LYS A 8 30.02 -29.36 -42.54
CA LYS A 8 30.29 -27.94 -42.85
C LYS A 8 29.23 -27.42 -43.83
N ALA A 9 28.84 -26.15 -43.68
CA ALA A 9 28.32 -25.18 -44.67
C ALA A 9 27.46 -24.15 -43.91
N SER A 10 27.36 -22.86 -44.21
CA SER A 10 27.90 -21.95 -45.22
C SER A 10 27.67 -20.51 -44.70
N ASP A 11 28.46 -19.57 -45.18
CA ASP A 11 28.39 -18.13 -44.88
C ASP A 11 27.00 -17.50 -44.94
N LYS A 12 26.71 -16.60 -44.01
CA LYS A 12 26.06 -15.31 -44.31
C LYS A 12 26.51 -14.23 -43.33
N LEU A 13 27.28 -13.29 -43.89
CA LEU A 13 27.54 -11.96 -43.37
C LEU A 13 26.20 -11.21 -43.24
N SER A 14 25.84 -10.83 -42.01
CA SER A 14 24.96 -9.69 -41.77
C SER A 14 25.46 -8.96 -40.53
N GLU A 15 26.12 -7.85 -40.80
CA GLU A 15 26.52 -6.83 -39.85
C GLU A 15 25.37 -6.50 -38.90
N THR A 16 25.62 -6.53 -37.59
CA THR A 16 24.78 -5.88 -36.59
C THR A 16 25.67 -5.07 -35.65
N PRO A 17 25.19 -3.91 -35.16
CA PRO A 17 26.03 -2.79 -34.80
C PRO A 17 26.79 -3.03 -33.51
N LYS A 18 28.01 -2.48 -33.48
CA LYS A 18 28.88 -2.37 -32.32
C LYS A 18 28.07 -2.07 -31.06
N SER A 19 28.13 -3.00 -30.12
CA SER A 19 27.80 -2.77 -28.72
C SER A 19 28.57 -1.54 -28.25
N CYS A 20 27.84 -0.44 -28.07
CA CYS A 20 28.39 0.75 -27.47
C CYS A 20 28.78 0.42 -26.03
N HIS A 21 30.07 0.57 -25.75
CA HIS A 21 30.64 0.45 -24.41
C HIS A 21 29.91 1.40 -23.46
N ALA A 22 28.94 0.88 -22.71
CA ALA A 22 28.48 1.52 -21.49
C ALA A 22 29.58 1.36 -20.43
N THR A 23 30.15 2.49 -20.04
CA THR A 23 31.04 2.66 -18.88
C THR A 23 30.41 1.99 -17.66
N PRO A 24 31.18 1.28 -16.80
CA PRO A 24 30.62 0.48 -15.70
C PRO A 24 29.69 1.27 -14.76
N ALA A 25 29.98 2.57 -14.57
CA ALA A 25 29.21 3.47 -13.72
C ALA A 25 27.76 3.71 -14.18
N GLY A 26 27.48 3.66 -15.50
CA GLY A 26 26.14 3.95 -16.03
C GLY A 26 25.13 2.81 -15.86
N ARG A 27 25.61 1.57 -15.69
CA ARG A 27 24.73 0.41 -15.44
C ARG A 27 24.21 0.42 -14.02
N GLU A 28 25.08 0.65 -13.04
CA GLU A 28 24.70 0.66 -11.61
C GLU A 28 23.67 1.75 -11.29
N GLU A 29 23.84 2.93 -11.88
CA GLU A 29 22.82 3.98 -11.81
C GLU A 29 21.48 3.48 -12.37
N TYR A 30 21.45 2.91 -13.58
CA TYR A 30 20.20 2.49 -14.24
C TYR A 30 19.49 1.32 -13.53
N TRP A 31 20.22 0.42 -12.88
CA TRP A 31 19.64 -0.68 -12.11
C TRP A 31 19.06 -0.21 -10.76
N GLY A 32 19.72 0.73 -10.08
CA GLY A 32 19.17 1.31 -8.84
C GLY A 32 17.87 2.07 -9.08
N ILE A 33 17.69 2.57 -10.29
CA ILE A 33 16.55 3.34 -10.75
C ILE A 33 15.29 2.49 -10.94
N GLU A 34 15.42 1.36 -11.63
CA GLU A 34 14.33 0.42 -11.88
C GLU A 34 13.80 -0.10 -10.53
N PHE A 35 14.72 -0.51 -9.66
CA PHE A 35 14.42 -1.04 -8.33
C PHE A 35 13.68 -0.04 -7.42
N VAL A 36 14.07 1.24 -7.44
CA VAL A 36 13.39 2.28 -6.65
C VAL A 36 11.96 2.53 -7.15
N SER A 37 11.71 2.41 -8.46
CA SER A 37 10.37 2.53 -9.01
C SER A 37 9.47 1.35 -8.64
N GLU A 38 10.04 0.15 -8.48
CA GLU A 38 9.34 -1.03 -7.99
C GLU A 38 8.97 -0.90 -6.50
N LEU A 39 9.88 -0.36 -5.68
CA LEU A 39 9.64 -0.15 -4.24
C LEU A 39 8.42 0.74 -3.96
N SER A 40 8.23 1.81 -4.74
CA SER A 40 7.07 2.72 -4.61
C SER A 40 5.74 2.02 -4.95
N ASN A 41 5.79 1.03 -5.87
CA ASN A 41 4.63 0.21 -6.22
C ASN A 41 4.33 -0.86 -5.16
N GLU A 42 5.36 -1.54 -4.66
CA GLU A 42 5.23 -2.57 -3.61
C GLU A 42 4.63 -1.99 -2.32
N LEU A 43 5.00 -0.76 -1.97
CA LEU A 43 4.51 -0.05 -0.79
C LEU A 43 3.29 0.83 -1.06
N GLY A 44 2.55 0.60 -2.15
CA GLY A 44 1.34 1.37 -2.47
C GLY A 44 0.25 1.30 -1.39
N SER A 45 0.18 0.21 -0.62
CA SER A 45 -0.72 0.06 0.53
C SER A 45 -0.39 1.03 1.68
N VAL A 46 0.90 1.35 1.89
CA VAL A 46 1.36 2.29 2.92
C VAL A 46 0.77 3.67 2.67
N LYS A 47 0.76 4.14 1.42
CA LYS A 47 0.18 5.43 1.04
C LYS A 47 -1.32 5.51 1.38
N LYS A 48 -2.05 4.38 1.23
CA LYS A 48 -3.47 4.29 1.61
C LYS A 48 -3.65 4.32 3.13
N VAL A 49 -2.88 3.54 3.88
CA VAL A 49 -2.96 3.51 5.35
C VAL A 49 -2.59 4.87 5.94
N ALA A 50 -1.60 5.54 5.37
CA ALA A 50 -1.18 6.91 5.71
C ALA A 50 -2.22 8.00 5.36
N SER A 51 -3.37 7.64 4.80
CA SER A 51 -4.51 8.55 4.59
C SER A 51 -5.68 8.28 5.54
N ILE A 52 -5.58 7.21 6.35
CA ILE A 52 -6.61 6.84 7.32
C ILE A 52 -6.49 7.76 8.54
N ASP A 53 -7.62 8.33 8.95
CA ASP A 53 -7.77 8.97 10.24
C ASP A 53 -8.30 7.93 11.25
N LEU A 54 -7.42 7.51 12.15
CA LEU A 54 -7.72 6.49 13.15
C LEU A 54 -8.79 6.92 14.15
N ASP A 55 -8.80 8.19 14.54
CA ASP A 55 -9.77 8.70 15.52
C ASP A 55 -11.16 8.80 14.90
N THR A 56 -11.23 9.20 13.63
CA THR A 56 -12.48 9.15 12.86
C THR A 56 -12.98 7.71 12.73
N LEU A 57 -12.11 6.74 12.43
CA LEU A 57 -12.50 5.32 12.33
C LEU A 57 -13.10 4.80 13.65
N LYS A 58 -12.41 5.03 14.77
CA LYS A 58 -12.89 4.65 16.12
C LYS A 58 -14.23 5.29 16.45
N THR A 59 -14.38 6.57 16.11
CA THR A 59 -15.63 7.31 16.33
C THR A 59 -16.78 6.71 15.54
N LEU A 60 -16.56 6.32 14.28
CA LEU A 60 -17.57 5.65 13.46
C LEU A 60 -17.98 4.29 14.04
N ILE A 61 -17.03 3.47 14.49
CA ILE A 61 -17.31 2.17 15.12
C ILE A 61 -18.08 2.35 16.42
N SER A 62 -17.69 3.32 17.26
CA SER A 62 -18.39 3.67 18.49
C SER A 62 -19.84 4.12 18.23
N ASN A 63 -20.05 4.99 17.24
CA ASN A 63 -21.38 5.47 16.86
C ASN A 63 -22.27 4.33 16.34
N LEU A 64 -21.74 3.45 15.50
CA LEU A 64 -22.46 2.27 15.02
C LEU A 64 -22.84 1.33 16.18
N SER A 65 -21.90 1.07 17.09
CA SER A 65 -22.16 0.26 18.28
C SER A 65 -23.24 0.87 19.17
N HIS A 66 -23.24 2.20 19.31
CA HIS A 66 -24.24 2.91 20.09
C HIS A 66 -25.62 2.84 19.44
N GLY A 67 -25.72 3.10 18.14
CA GLY A 67 -26.96 2.99 17.37
C GLY A 67 -27.57 1.59 17.43
N LEU A 68 -26.73 0.55 17.37
CA LEU A 68 -27.18 -0.83 17.53
C LEU A 68 -27.71 -1.13 18.93
N ALA A 69 -27.09 -0.58 19.97
CA ALA A 69 -27.58 -0.71 21.34
C ALA A 69 -28.93 0.01 21.54
N GLN A 70 -29.10 1.19 20.95
CA GLN A 70 -30.37 1.90 20.95
C GLN A 70 -31.46 1.10 20.22
N LEU A 71 -31.13 0.53 19.06
CA LEU A 71 -32.05 -0.30 18.29
C LEU A 71 -32.50 -1.53 19.09
N SER A 72 -31.55 -2.21 19.75
CA SER A 72 -31.82 -3.37 20.59
C SER A 72 -32.79 -3.02 21.71
N LYS A 73 -32.56 -1.88 22.39
CA LYS A 73 -33.46 -1.38 23.43
C LYS A 73 -34.87 -1.11 22.88
N LEU A 74 -34.97 -0.50 21.70
CA LEU A 74 -36.25 -0.17 21.07
C LEU A 74 -37.06 -1.45 20.77
N ILE A 75 -36.41 -2.47 20.19
CA ILE A 75 -37.06 -3.74 19.82
C ILE A 75 -37.50 -4.52 21.07
N GLU A 76 -36.70 -4.50 22.14
CA GLU A 76 -36.95 -5.32 23.34
C GLU A 76 -37.90 -4.67 24.36
N LYS A 77 -37.85 -3.34 24.50
CA LYS A 77 -38.53 -2.62 25.59
C LYS A 77 -39.61 -1.66 25.12
N ASP A 78 -39.38 -0.98 24.00
CA ASP A 78 -40.19 0.16 23.60
C ASP A 78 -41.29 -0.22 22.59
N LEU A 79 -41.20 -1.40 21.97
CA LEU A 79 -42.16 -1.88 20.98
C LEU A 79 -42.96 -3.10 21.48
N PRO A 80 -44.24 -2.92 21.88
CA PRO A 80 -45.07 -4.01 22.33
C PRO A 80 -45.38 -4.98 21.19
N SER A 81 -45.37 -6.28 21.50
CA SER A 81 -45.72 -7.35 20.59
C SER A 81 -47.24 -7.36 20.33
N SER A 82 -47.68 -7.13 19.09
CA SER A 82 -49.08 -7.23 18.66
C SER A 82 -49.17 -8.02 17.35
N ASP A 83 -50.33 -8.60 17.03
CA ASP A 83 -50.51 -9.40 15.79
C ASP A 83 -50.18 -8.59 14.53
N GLU A 84 -50.47 -7.28 14.53
CA GLU A 84 -50.22 -6.37 13.40
C GLU A 84 -48.73 -6.11 13.14
N ASN A 85 -47.86 -6.24 14.14
CA ASN A 85 -46.43 -5.90 14.04
C ASN A 85 -45.48 -7.09 14.16
N GLN A 86 -45.99 -8.32 14.28
CA GLN A 86 -45.18 -9.52 14.43
C GLN A 86 -44.13 -9.68 13.32
N ASN A 87 -44.54 -9.51 12.07
CA ASN A 87 -43.64 -9.67 10.91
C ASN A 87 -42.50 -8.65 10.94
N PHE A 88 -42.79 -7.40 11.32
CA PHE A 88 -41.78 -6.37 11.49
C PHE A 88 -40.81 -6.72 12.62
N LEU A 89 -41.32 -7.09 13.79
CA LEU A 89 -40.50 -7.49 14.94
C LEU A 89 -39.60 -8.68 14.61
N GLN A 90 -40.10 -9.67 13.87
CA GLN A 90 -39.30 -10.81 13.44
C GLN A 90 -38.16 -10.43 12.49
N CYS A 91 -38.43 -9.56 11.51
CA CYS A 91 -37.39 -9.02 10.63
C CYS A 91 -36.36 -8.21 11.42
N MET A 92 -36.81 -7.36 12.35
CA MET A 92 -35.92 -6.51 13.15
C MET A 92 -35.05 -7.32 14.12
N ARG A 93 -35.56 -8.39 14.73
CA ARG A 93 -34.76 -9.31 15.56
C ARG A 93 -33.71 -10.06 14.74
N SER A 94 -34.06 -10.48 13.52
CA SER A 94 -33.11 -11.09 12.58
C SER A 94 -31.99 -10.10 12.22
N PHE A 95 -32.37 -8.87 11.88
CA PHE A 95 -31.42 -7.79 11.60
C PHE A 95 -30.53 -7.47 12.81
N GLN A 96 -31.10 -7.34 14.00
CA GLN A 96 -30.37 -7.08 15.25
C GLN A 96 -29.32 -8.17 15.51
N THR A 97 -29.68 -9.43 15.33
CA THR A 97 -28.77 -10.57 15.52
C THR A 97 -27.62 -10.51 14.52
N TYR A 98 -27.93 -10.30 13.24
CA TYR A 98 -26.93 -10.15 12.19
C TYR A 98 -25.98 -8.99 12.47
N ALA A 99 -26.53 -7.80 12.73
CA ALA A 99 -25.75 -6.59 12.99
C ALA A 99 -24.88 -6.72 14.25
N SER A 100 -25.34 -7.42 15.28
CA SER A 100 -24.56 -7.68 16.50
C SER A 100 -23.35 -8.56 16.22
N ASN A 101 -23.53 -9.63 15.44
CA ASN A 101 -22.43 -10.51 15.06
C ASN A 101 -21.41 -9.75 14.19
N THR A 102 -21.87 -9.01 13.18
CA THR A 102 -20.99 -8.20 12.32
C THR A 102 -20.26 -7.11 13.11
N MET A 103 -20.92 -6.47 14.08
CA MET A 103 -20.29 -5.48 14.96
C MET A 103 -19.20 -6.12 15.85
N GLN A 104 -19.43 -7.34 16.33
CA GLN A 104 -18.43 -8.07 17.12
C GLN A 104 -17.21 -8.42 16.26
N GLU A 105 -17.41 -8.95 15.05
CA GLU A 105 -16.34 -9.23 14.08
C GLU A 105 -15.53 -7.96 13.76
N LEU A 106 -16.21 -6.84 13.52
CA LEU A 106 -15.58 -5.55 13.24
C LEU A 106 -14.69 -5.09 14.40
N LYS A 107 -15.17 -5.16 15.64
CA LYS A 107 -14.40 -4.76 16.83
C LYS A 107 -13.19 -5.66 17.08
N LEU A 108 -13.33 -6.97 16.85
CA LEU A 108 -12.22 -7.91 16.94
C LEU A 108 -11.16 -7.63 15.87
N GLY A 109 -11.60 -7.38 14.63
CA GLY A 109 -10.72 -7.00 13.53
C GLY A 109 -9.99 -5.69 13.80
N GLU A 110 -10.68 -4.66 14.30
CA GLU A 110 -10.08 -3.39 14.72
C GLU A 110 -8.99 -3.63 15.76
N ALA A 111 -9.29 -4.35 16.84
CA ALA A 111 -8.33 -4.62 17.91
C ALA A 111 -7.10 -5.38 17.40
N GLN A 112 -7.29 -6.39 16.55
CA GLN A 112 -6.19 -7.17 15.98
C GLN A 112 -5.31 -6.33 15.05
N VAL A 113 -5.92 -5.51 14.18
CA VAL A 113 -5.16 -4.62 13.28
C VAL A 113 -4.37 -3.59 14.09
N LEU A 114 -4.97 -2.99 15.12
CA LEU A 114 -4.27 -2.02 15.97
C LEU A 114 -3.11 -2.64 16.74
N LEU A 115 -3.24 -3.88 17.19
CA LEU A 115 -2.15 -4.62 17.81
C LEU A 115 -0.99 -4.83 16.82
N ASN A 116 -1.28 -5.29 15.60
CA ASN A 116 -0.24 -5.47 14.57
C ASN A 116 0.45 -4.15 14.22
N VAL A 117 -0.32 -3.06 14.12
CA VAL A 117 0.23 -1.73 13.83
C VAL A 117 1.08 -1.21 14.99
N ARG A 118 0.69 -1.49 16.23
CA ARG A 118 1.49 -1.20 17.42
C ARG A 118 2.84 -1.93 17.35
N GLU A 119 2.83 -3.25 17.18
CA GLU A 119 4.05 -4.06 17.08
C GLU A 119 4.98 -3.54 15.96
N LEU A 120 4.40 -3.21 14.80
CA LEU A 120 5.15 -2.63 13.68
C LEU A 120 5.77 -1.27 14.04
N THR A 121 5.00 -0.41 14.70
CA THR A 121 5.47 0.93 15.08
C THR A 121 6.56 0.83 16.14
N GLU A 122 6.39 -0.08 17.11
CA GLU A 122 7.38 -0.33 18.16
C GLU A 122 8.69 -0.87 17.60
N TYR A 123 8.62 -1.72 16.56
CA TYR A 123 9.80 -2.22 15.88
C TYR A 123 10.65 -1.10 15.25
N TYR A 124 10.03 -0.07 14.65
CA TYR A 124 10.75 1.01 13.97
C TYR A 124 11.05 2.23 14.86
N HIS A 125 10.22 2.50 15.87
CA HIS A 125 10.28 3.73 16.65
C HIS A 125 10.56 3.52 18.16
N GLY A 126 10.63 2.27 18.62
CA GLY A 126 10.74 1.96 20.04
C GLY A 126 9.39 2.09 20.76
N GLU A 127 9.42 2.12 22.09
CA GLU A 127 8.21 2.01 22.91
C GLU A 127 7.13 3.05 22.52
N VAL A 128 5.98 2.55 22.06
CA VAL A 128 4.81 3.38 21.78
C VAL A 128 4.02 3.50 23.07
N GLY A 129 3.88 4.74 23.56
CA GLY A 129 3.11 5.01 24.76
C GLY A 129 1.66 4.52 24.69
N LYS A 130 0.95 4.65 25.82
CA LYS A 130 -0.50 4.33 25.87
C LYS A 130 -1.35 5.19 24.93
N ASP A 131 -0.84 6.36 24.54
CA ASP A 131 -1.50 7.23 23.59
C ASP A 131 -1.31 6.71 22.16
N GLU A 132 -2.41 6.34 21.51
CA GLU A 132 -2.45 5.78 20.16
C GLU A 132 -2.30 6.85 19.06
N SER A 133 -2.08 8.11 19.44
CA SER A 133 -1.87 9.24 18.53
C SER A 133 -0.71 9.03 17.55
N ASN A 134 0.30 8.23 17.93
CA ASN A 134 1.48 7.96 17.10
C ASN A 134 1.43 6.62 16.35
N LEU A 135 0.35 5.84 16.47
CA LEU A 135 0.30 4.46 15.93
C LEU A 135 0.43 4.43 14.39
N LEU A 136 -0.09 5.43 13.70
CA LEU A 136 0.01 5.53 12.23
C LEU A 136 1.25 6.28 11.75
N HIS A 137 2.07 6.81 12.65
CA HIS A 137 3.15 7.72 12.30
C HIS A 137 4.20 7.08 11.38
N VAL A 138 4.50 5.80 11.58
CA VAL A 138 5.40 5.04 10.70
C VAL A 138 4.92 5.04 9.24
N PHE A 139 3.60 4.96 9.01
CA PHE A 139 3.04 5.02 7.67
C PHE A 139 3.14 6.42 7.05
N PHE A 140 2.99 7.48 7.85
CA PHE A 140 3.18 8.85 7.37
C PHE A 140 4.62 9.09 6.92
N ILE A 141 5.60 8.67 7.74
CA ILE A 141 7.02 8.76 7.41
C ILE A 141 7.31 8.01 6.10
N MET A 142 6.87 6.76 6.00
CA MET A 142 7.12 5.94 4.81
C MET A 142 6.45 6.53 3.56
N ARG A 143 5.22 7.05 3.66
CA ARG A 143 4.55 7.76 2.56
C ARG A 143 5.37 8.97 2.09
N ASP A 144 5.84 9.79 3.02
CA ASP A 144 6.57 11.02 2.71
C ASP A 144 7.96 10.71 2.13
N PHE A 145 8.64 9.70 2.66
CA PHE A 145 9.89 9.19 2.12
C PHE A 145 9.72 8.68 0.69
N LEU A 146 8.70 7.87 0.42
CA LEU A 146 8.39 7.41 -0.94
C LEU A 146 8.08 8.58 -1.88
N GLY A 147 7.35 9.60 -1.41
CA GLY A 147 7.09 10.81 -2.19
C GLY A 147 8.35 11.61 -2.51
N LEU A 148 9.30 11.67 -1.58
CA LEU A 148 10.61 12.29 -1.80
C LEU A 148 11.43 11.49 -2.82
N LEU A 149 11.47 10.17 -2.69
CA LEU A 149 12.14 9.28 -3.65
C LEU A 149 11.55 9.45 -5.06
N ASP A 150 10.23 9.42 -5.20
CA ASP A 150 9.54 9.62 -6.49
C ASP A 150 9.93 10.97 -7.14
N ARG A 151 10.09 12.02 -6.32
CA ARG A 151 10.49 13.35 -6.80
C ARG A 151 11.95 13.40 -7.24
N VAL A 152 12.88 12.99 -6.39
CA VAL A 152 14.32 13.00 -6.70
C VAL A 152 14.58 12.13 -7.93
N TRP A 153 13.86 11.02 -8.03
CA TRP A 153 13.96 10.11 -9.16
C TRP A 153 13.55 10.76 -10.49
N ARG A 154 12.42 11.49 -10.50
CA ARG A 154 11.98 12.26 -11.66
C ARG A 154 12.98 13.35 -12.06
N GLU A 155 13.61 14.01 -11.10
CA GLU A 155 14.63 15.04 -11.37
C GLU A 155 15.88 14.44 -12.04
N ILE A 156 16.34 13.25 -11.63
CA ILE A 156 17.45 12.53 -12.26
C ILE A 156 17.11 12.09 -13.69
N LYS A 157 15.89 11.57 -13.93
CA LYS A 157 15.47 11.17 -15.27
C LYS A 157 15.31 12.37 -16.21
N GLY A 158 14.82 13.49 -15.69
CA GLY A 158 14.66 14.73 -16.45
C GLY A 158 15.97 15.46 -16.76
N SER A 159 16.95 15.41 -15.85
CA SER A 159 18.28 16.00 -16.07
C SER A 159 19.10 15.24 -17.12
N LYS A 160 18.94 13.91 -17.22
CA LYS A 160 19.55 13.09 -18.29
C LYS A 160 19.02 13.41 -19.71
N HIS A 161 17.91 14.14 -19.84
CA HIS A 161 17.35 14.56 -21.14
C HIS A 161 17.81 15.96 -21.61
N ASN A 162 18.38 16.79 -20.72
CA ASN A 162 18.83 18.15 -21.03
C ASN A 162 20.35 18.28 -21.18
N GLN A 163 20.98 17.40 -21.98
CA GLN A 163 22.33 17.63 -22.49
C GLN A 163 22.36 17.51 -24.02
N PRO A 164 22.20 18.62 -24.76
CA PRO A 164 22.81 18.77 -26.06
C PRO A 164 24.22 19.36 -25.84
N LEU A 165 25.24 18.51 -25.81
CA LEU A 165 26.62 18.97 -25.96
C LEU A 165 26.85 19.41 -27.41
N ASN A 166 26.44 20.62 -27.75
CA ASN A 166 26.98 21.35 -28.90
C ASN A 166 27.98 22.38 -28.40
N LEU A 167 29.15 21.91 -27.98
CA LEU A 167 30.33 22.76 -27.87
C LEU A 167 31.05 22.71 -29.23
N VAL A 168 30.59 23.52 -30.17
CA VAL A 168 31.37 23.86 -31.37
C VAL A 168 32.49 24.79 -30.90
N LEU A 169 33.71 24.25 -30.77
CA LEU A 169 34.90 25.06 -30.53
C LEU A 169 35.38 25.66 -31.86
N PRO A 170 35.65 26.97 -31.94
CA PRO A 170 36.26 27.56 -33.12
C PRO A 170 37.74 27.16 -33.18
N LEU A 171 38.11 26.44 -34.24
CA LEU A 171 39.51 26.27 -34.63
C LEU A 171 40.06 27.64 -35.03
N ARG A 172 41.15 28.06 -34.39
CA ARG A 172 41.96 29.22 -34.78
C ARG A 172 43.31 28.74 -35.27
#